data_AF-A0A9P8E574-F1
#
_entry.id   AF-A0A9P8E574-F1
#
_cell.length_a   1.000
_cell.length_b   1.000
_cell.length_c   1.000
_cell.angle_alpha   90.00
_cell.angle_beta   90.00
_cell.angle_gamma   90.00
#
_symmetry.space_group_name_H-M   'P 1'
#
loop_
_entity.id
_entity.type
_entity.pdbx_description
1 polymer ?
#
loop_
_entity_poly.entity_id
_entity_poly.type
_entity_poly.pdbx_seq_one_letter_code
_entity_poly.pdbx_strand_id
1 'polypeptide(L)'
;MTSLPITTAPYPPVAPAAPVAEKQSGALSAVSNNALVSALKDTYSAFQARREALGLTNPGTVENVAKEVQRDVFLNNLSFSGLRADLTKAFSVSPLFQVSHAFSQGSQQIPPYAFLALYGTNKVHTSSVNPYNL
;
A
#
# COMPACT_ATOMS: atom_id res chain seq x y z
N MET A 1 45.06 -2.65 -50.77
CA MET A 1 45.65 -3.85 -50.13
C MET A 1 45.04 -3.96 -48.73
N THR A 2 43.74 -4.29 -48.69
CA THR A 2 43.21 -5.59 -48.25
C THR A 2 43.44 -5.84 -46.76
N SER A 3 42.57 -5.26 -45.93
CA SER A 3 42.38 -5.67 -44.54
C SER A 3 41.72 -7.05 -44.50
N LEU A 4 42.23 -7.93 -43.64
CA LEU A 4 41.73 -9.27 -43.44
C LEU A 4 40.33 -9.22 -42.80
N PRO A 5 39.35 -10.03 -43.24
CA PRO A 5 38.06 -10.10 -42.58
C PRO A 5 38.21 -10.77 -41.19
N ILE A 6 37.88 -10.03 -40.13
CA ILE A 6 37.70 -10.60 -38.80
C ILE A 6 36.43 -11.45 -38.83
N THR A 7 36.61 -12.77 -38.86
CA THR A 7 35.53 -13.71 -38.58
C THR A 7 35.27 -13.72 -37.07
N THR A 8 34.25 -12.99 -36.63
CA THR A 8 33.73 -13.17 -35.27
C THR A 8 32.82 -14.38 -35.29
N ALA A 9 33.33 -15.52 -34.83
CA ALA A 9 32.50 -16.69 -34.55
C ALA A 9 31.35 -16.27 -33.60
N PRO A 10 30.10 -16.68 -33.85
CA PRO A 10 29.00 -16.36 -32.95
C PRO A 10 29.28 -17.00 -31.59
N TYR A 11 29.34 -16.19 -30.54
CA TYR A 11 29.30 -16.69 -29.18
C TYR A 11 28.03 -17.55 -29.04
N PRO A 12 28.10 -18.77 -28.49
CA PRO A 12 26.89 -19.53 -28.22
C PRO A 12 26.02 -18.69 -27.27
N PRO A 13 24.69 -18.65 -27.49
CA PRO A 13 23.79 -17.95 -26.58
C PRO A 13 23.98 -18.55 -25.18
N VAL A 14 24.38 -17.72 -24.22
CA VAL A 14 24.36 -18.09 -22.80
C VAL A 14 22.92 -18.39 -22.45
N ALA A 15 22.60 -19.67 -22.31
CA ALA A 15 21.30 -20.12 -21.83
C ALA A 15 21.03 -19.42 -20.48
N PRO A 16 19.82 -18.88 -20.24
CA PRO A 16 19.48 -18.42 -18.90
C PRO A 16 19.69 -19.58 -17.94
N ALA A 17 20.52 -19.36 -16.91
CA ALA A 17 20.76 -20.32 -15.86
C ALA A 17 19.40 -20.83 -15.37
N ALA A 18 19.16 -22.13 -15.56
CA ALA A 18 17.96 -22.78 -15.05
C ALA A 18 17.84 -22.45 -13.55
N PRO A 19 16.64 -22.11 -13.04
CA PRO A 19 16.47 -22.01 -11.61
C PRO A 19 16.79 -23.38 -11.02
N VAL A 20 17.83 -23.43 -10.19
CA VAL A 20 18.20 -24.59 -9.39
C VAL A 20 16.98 -24.94 -8.55
N ALA A 21 16.25 -25.97 -8.96
CA ALA A 21 15.09 -26.47 -8.26
C ALA A 21 15.57 -27.08 -6.94
N GLU A 22 15.50 -26.30 -5.87
CA GLU A 22 15.69 -26.76 -4.51
C GLU A 22 14.58 -27.77 -4.20
N LYS A 23 14.97 -29.03 -4.24
CA LYS A 23 14.12 -30.21 -4.10
C LYS A 23 13.71 -30.37 -2.63
N GLN A 24 12.75 -29.55 -2.15
CA GLN A 24 12.07 -29.72 -0.86
C GLN A 24 11.23 -31.02 -0.88
N SER A 25 11.88 -32.12 -0.56
CA SER A 25 11.40 -33.49 -0.78
C SER A 25 10.74 -34.07 0.46
N GLY A 26 9.63 -34.75 0.26
CA GLY A 26 9.08 -35.70 1.22
C GLY A 26 7.60 -35.46 1.46
N ALA A 27 7.29 -34.50 2.33
CA ALA A 27 5.92 -34.24 2.76
C ALA A 27 5.12 -33.42 1.74
N LEU A 28 5.70 -32.35 1.20
CA LEU A 28 5.02 -31.51 0.21
C LEU A 28 4.82 -32.23 -1.12
N SER A 29 5.76 -33.07 -1.55
CA SER A 29 5.61 -33.90 -2.75
C SER A 29 4.50 -34.94 -2.59
N ALA A 30 4.37 -35.56 -1.42
CA ALA A 30 3.32 -36.55 -1.16
C ALA A 30 1.91 -35.92 -1.15
N VAL A 31 1.79 -34.68 -0.66
CA VAL A 31 0.53 -33.92 -0.68
C VAL A 31 0.25 -33.34 -2.07
N SER A 32 1.27 -32.87 -2.80
CA SER A 32 1.10 -32.32 -4.16
C SER A 32 0.83 -33.39 -5.23
N ASN A 33 1.21 -34.65 -4.98
CA ASN A 33 0.97 -35.77 -5.88
C ASN A 33 -0.49 -36.28 -5.83
N ASN A 34 -1.31 -35.78 -4.90
CA ASN A 34 -2.73 -36.06 -4.89
C ASN A 34 -3.43 -35.24 -5.99
N ALA A 35 -4.11 -35.92 -6.92
CA ALA A 35 -4.79 -35.33 -8.07
C ALA A 35 -5.74 -34.17 -7.70
N LEU A 36 -6.30 -34.19 -6.48
CA LEU A 36 -7.14 -33.11 -5.96
C LEU A 36 -6.35 -31.86 -5.59
N VAL A 37 -5.15 -32.03 -5.00
CA VAL A 37 -4.28 -30.92 -4.61
C VAL A 37 -3.63 -30.28 -5.84
N SER A 38 -3.24 -31.09 -6.83
CA SER A 38 -2.73 -30.57 -8.11
C SER A 38 -3.81 -29.78 -8.86
N ALA A 39 -5.04 -30.29 -8.92
CA ALA A 39 -6.15 -29.55 -9.53
C ALA A 39 -6.44 -28.21 -8.82
N LEU A 40 -6.39 -28.16 -7.49
CA LEU A 40 -6.52 -26.91 -6.72
C LEU A 40 -5.36 -25.94 -6.98
N LYS A 41 -4.13 -26.45 -7.07
CA LYS A 41 -2.95 -25.63 -7.41
C LYS A 41 -3.04 -25.09 -8.85
N ASP A 42 -3.50 -25.90 -9.80
CA ASP A 42 -3.61 -25.52 -11.22
C ASP A 42 -4.76 -24.52 -11.45
N THR A 43 -5.86 -24.67 -10.73
CA THR A 43 -6.95 -23.68 -10.72
C THR A 43 -6.54 -22.38 -10.04
N TYR A 44 -5.80 -22.44 -8.93
CA TYR A 44 -5.24 -21.26 -8.29
C TYR A 44 -4.22 -20.54 -9.19
N SER A 45 -3.32 -21.27 -9.84
CA SER A 45 -2.33 -20.69 -10.74
C SER A 45 -2.96 -20.12 -12.00
N ALA A 46 -3.97 -20.79 -12.57
CA ALA A 46 -4.76 -20.26 -13.69
C ALA A 46 -5.56 -19.01 -13.27
N PHE A 47 -6.09 -18.98 -12.05
CA PHE A 47 -6.75 -17.79 -11.50
C PHE A 47 -5.78 -16.64 -11.29
N GLN A 48 -4.59 -16.91 -10.75
CA GLN A 48 -3.54 -15.92 -10.55
C GLN A 48 -3.03 -15.36 -11.88
N ALA A 49 -2.80 -16.21 -12.89
CA ALA A 49 -2.42 -15.79 -14.24
C ALA A 49 -3.50 -14.94 -14.93
N ARG A 50 -4.79 -15.26 -14.73
CA ARG A 50 -5.91 -14.45 -15.21
C ARG A 50 -6.02 -13.12 -14.46
N ARG A 51 -5.72 -13.10 -13.15
CA ARG A 51 -5.68 -11.89 -12.33
C ARG A 51 -4.54 -10.96 -12.78
N GLU A 52 -3.37 -11.52 -13.05
CA GLU A 52 -2.21 -10.77 -13.58
C GLU A 52 -2.48 -10.26 -15.00
N ALA A 53 -3.12 -11.05 -15.86
CA ALA A 53 -3.51 -10.64 -17.21
C ALA A 53 -4.53 -9.49 -17.22
N LEU A 54 -5.37 -9.38 -16.19
CA LEU A 54 -6.27 -8.24 -16.02
C LEU A 54 -5.53 -6.99 -15.58
N GLY A 55 -4.32 -7.09 -15.00
CA GLY A 55 -3.45 -5.95 -14.65
C GLY A 55 -4.06 -4.96 -13.64
N LEU A 56 -5.28 -5.21 -13.16
CA LEU A 56 -5.99 -4.36 -12.24
C LEU A 56 -5.34 -4.54 -10.86
N THR A 57 -4.57 -3.53 -10.48
CA THR A 57 -4.07 -3.41 -9.11
C THR A 57 -5.26 -3.35 -8.17
N ASN A 58 -5.12 -3.95 -6.98
CA ASN A 58 -6.17 -3.89 -5.97
C ASN A 58 -6.51 -2.41 -5.70
N PRO A 59 -7.77 -1.97 -5.92
CA PRO A 59 -8.17 -0.56 -5.76
C PRO A 59 -8.07 -0.02 -4.33
N GLY A 60 -7.67 -0.89 -3.38
CA GLY A 60 -7.47 -0.54 -1.98
C GLY A 60 -8.69 -0.93 -1.16
N THR A 61 -8.96 -0.19 -0.10
CA THR A 61 -10.15 -0.40 0.72
C THR A 61 -11.35 0.30 0.09
N VAL A 62 -12.58 -0.12 0.42
CA VAL A 62 -13.82 0.47 -0.16
C VAL A 62 -13.94 1.97 0.13
N GLU A 63 -13.33 2.44 1.22
CA GLU A 63 -13.24 3.85 1.59
C GLU A 63 -12.35 4.65 0.64
N ASN A 64 -11.35 4.00 0.04
CA ASN A 64 -10.44 4.65 -0.91
C ASN A 64 -11.10 4.86 -2.29
N VAL A 65 -12.06 3.99 -2.67
CA VAL A 65 -12.85 4.17 -3.90
C VAL A 65 -13.74 5.41 -3.82
N ALA A 66 -14.36 5.64 -2.65
CA ALA A 66 -15.19 6.82 -2.43
C ALA A 66 -14.37 8.11 -2.20
N LYS A 67 -13.06 8.00 -1.93
CA LYS A 67 -12.18 9.12 -1.60
C LYS A 67 -12.11 10.15 -2.73
N GLU A 68 -11.98 9.68 -3.98
CA GLU A 68 -11.84 10.57 -5.15
C GLU A 68 -13.01 11.55 -5.26
N VAL A 69 -14.22 11.08 -5.02
CA VAL A 69 -15.43 11.92 -5.11
C VAL A 69 -15.67 12.69 -3.81
N GLN A 70 -15.60 12.01 -2.67
CA GLN A 70 -16.07 12.57 -1.40
C GLN A 70 -15.02 13.42 -0.66
N ARG A 71 -13.73 13.14 -0.88
CA ARG A 71 -12.62 13.82 -0.20
C ARG A 71 -11.85 14.74 -1.12
N ASP A 72 -11.67 14.36 -2.39
CA ASP A 72 -10.84 15.13 -3.31
C ASP A 72 -11.64 16.15 -4.13
N VAL A 73 -12.89 15.85 -4.53
CA VAL A 73 -13.75 16.79 -5.30
C VAL A 73 -14.72 17.56 -4.40
N PHE A 74 -15.45 16.89 -3.52
CA PHE A 74 -16.44 17.57 -2.69
C PHE A 74 -15.82 18.29 -1.50
N LEU A 75 -16.10 19.60 -1.41
CA LEU A 75 -15.67 20.45 -0.31
C LEU A 75 -16.45 20.23 0.98
N ASN A 76 -17.47 19.37 1.01
CA ASN A 76 -18.31 19.15 2.20
C ASN A 76 -17.46 18.84 3.47
N ASN A 77 -16.38 18.08 3.31
CA ASN A 77 -15.48 17.74 4.42
C ASN A 77 -14.46 18.84 4.77
N LEU A 78 -14.20 19.80 3.87
CA LEU A 78 -13.22 20.87 4.02
C LEU A 78 -13.87 22.22 4.35
N SER A 79 -15.13 22.40 4.01
CA SER A 79 -15.92 23.58 4.32
C SER A 79 -16.29 23.60 5.79
N PHE A 80 -16.00 24.71 6.45
CA PHE A 80 -16.40 24.97 7.82
C PHE A 80 -17.09 26.34 7.90
N SER A 81 -17.91 26.52 8.94
CA SER A 81 -18.51 27.81 9.27
C SER A 81 -17.71 28.47 10.39
N GLY A 82 -17.48 29.78 10.28
CA GLY A 82 -16.76 30.54 11.29
C GLY A 82 -15.24 30.51 11.12
N LEU A 83 -14.52 30.70 12.22
CA LEU A 83 -13.06 30.77 12.28
C LEU A 83 -12.50 29.45 12.84
N ARG A 84 -11.41 28.96 12.23
CA ARG A 84 -10.63 27.83 12.73
C ARG A 84 -9.14 28.17 12.66
N ALA A 85 -8.41 27.88 13.73
CA ALA A 85 -6.95 27.95 13.80
C ALA A 85 -6.41 26.61 14.30
N ASP A 86 -5.46 26.01 13.58
CA ASP A 86 -4.83 24.74 13.93
C ASP A 86 -3.31 24.93 14.07
N LEU A 87 -2.78 24.61 15.24
CA LEU A 87 -1.36 24.70 15.57
C LEU A 87 -0.81 23.29 15.71
N THR A 88 -0.21 22.77 14.64
CA THR A 88 0.42 21.44 14.63
C THR A 88 1.92 21.55 14.80
N LYS A 89 2.45 20.87 15.82
CA LYS A 89 3.89 20.73 16.07
C LYS A 89 4.31 19.28 15.95
N ALA A 90 5.18 19.00 14.98
CA ALA A 90 5.84 17.72 14.83
C ALA A 90 7.11 17.69 15.69
N PHE A 91 7.23 16.71 16.57
CA PHE A 91 8.39 16.54 17.47
C PHE A 91 9.41 15.55 16.91
N SER A 92 8.95 14.51 16.21
CA SER A 92 9.82 13.52 15.57
C SER A 92 9.15 12.94 14.33
N VAL A 93 9.96 12.59 13.33
CA VAL A 93 9.53 11.98 12.06
C VAL A 93 9.56 10.45 12.16
N SER A 94 10.42 9.89 13.02
CA SER A 94 10.50 8.45 13.28
C SER A 94 11.00 8.21 14.71
N PRO A 95 10.16 7.77 15.65
CA PRO A 95 8.72 7.54 15.53
C PRO A 95 7.96 8.86 15.32
N LEU A 96 6.86 8.82 14.55
CA LEU A 96 6.03 9.99 14.27
C LEU A 96 5.34 10.42 15.57
N PHE A 97 5.68 11.60 16.09
CA PHE A 97 4.97 12.21 17.22
C PHE A 97 4.58 13.64 16.86
N GLN A 98 3.29 13.89 16.81
CA GLN A 98 2.72 15.19 16.46
C GLN A 98 1.64 15.58 17.45
N VAL A 99 1.65 16.84 17.88
CA VAL A 99 0.60 17.41 18.71
C VAL A 99 -0.03 18.58 17.98
N SER A 100 -1.36 18.61 17.91
CA SER A 100 -2.16 19.65 17.27
C SER A 100 -3.14 20.26 18.28
N HIS A 101 -3.22 21.58 18.26
CA HIS A 101 -4.24 22.35 18.97
C HIS A 101 -5.16 23.00 17.94
N ALA A 102 -6.42 22.61 17.94
CA ALA A 102 -7.44 23.20 17.08
C ALA A 102 -8.36 24.10 17.91
N PHE A 103 -8.42 25.37 17.53
CA PHE A 103 -9.36 26.37 18.04
C PHE A 103 -10.40 26.65 16.98
N SER A 104 -11.68 26.69 17.35
CA SER A 104 -12.76 27.03 16.42
C SER A 104 -13.79 27.94 17.07
N GLN A 105 -14.40 28.83 16.30
CA GLN A 105 -15.47 29.72 16.76
C GLN A 105 -16.46 29.98 15.62
N GLY A 106 -17.77 29.99 15.90
CA GLY A 106 -18.80 30.28 14.88
C GLY A 106 -19.27 29.06 14.09
N SER A 107 -19.06 27.86 14.63
CA SER A 107 -19.54 26.60 14.08
C SER A 107 -20.20 25.79 15.22
N GLN A 108 -21.39 25.23 14.99
CA GLN A 108 -22.07 24.39 15.97
C GLN A 108 -21.56 22.94 15.99
N GLN A 109 -20.80 22.54 14.97
CA GLN A 109 -20.36 21.16 14.77
C GLN A 109 -18.92 20.91 15.26
N ILE A 110 -18.09 21.96 15.32
CA ILE A 110 -16.69 21.87 15.77
C ILE A 110 -16.60 22.46 17.18
N PRO A 111 -16.03 21.73 18.16
CA PRO A 111 -15.86 22.23 19.51
C PRO A 111 -14.93 23.44 19.54
N PRO A 112 -15.09 24.37 20.51
CA PRO A 112 -14.26 25.58 20.59
C PRO A 112 -12.76 25.30 20.74
N TYR A 113 -12.43 24.19 21.41
CA TYR A 113 -11.06 23.73 21.58
C TYR A 113 -10.97 22.21 21.50
N ALA A 114 -10.04 21.72 20.68
CA ALA A 114 -9.73 20.30 20.55
C ALA A 114 -8.21 20.08 20.57
N PHE A 115 -7.78 19.17 21.43
CA PHE A 115 -6.40 18.72 21.50
C PHE A 115 -6.26 17.37 20.80
N LEU A 116 -5.31 17.27 19.87
CA LEU A 116 -5.00 16.04 19.14
C LEU A 116 -3.54 15.64 19.35
N ALA A 117 -3.31 14.41 19.80
CA ALA A 117 -1.99 13.81 19.88
C ALA A 117 -1.94 12.57 18.98
N LEU A 118 -0.94 12.52 18.10
CA LEU A 118 -0.73 11.42 17.18
C LEU A 118 0.64 10.79 17.42
N TYR A 119 0.63 9.47 17.55
CA TYR A 119 1.82 8.64 17.67
C TYR A 119 1.79 7.53 16.62
N GLY A 120 2.86 7.39 15.85
CA GLY A 120 2.98 6.44 14.76
C GLY A 120 4.36 5.78 14.68
N THR A 121 4.37 4.46 14.54
CA THR A 121 5.55 3.65 14.20
C THR A 121 5.22 2.79 12.97
N ASN A 122 6.21 2.09 12.38
CA ASN A 122 6.04 1.33 11.13
C ASN A 122 4.83 0.37 11.05
N LYS A 123 4.27 -0.06 12.18
CA LYS A 123 3.12 -0.99 12.21
C LYS A 123 1.97 -0.54 13.11
N VAL A 124 2.13 0.54 13.87
CA VAL A 124 1.15 0.95 14.88
C VAL A 124 0.90 2.44 14.75
N HIS A 125 -0.37 2.82 14.60
CA HIS A 125 -0.83 4.19 14.56
C HIS A 125 -1.88 4.38 15.64
N THR A 126 -1.65 5.32 16.55
CA THR A 126 -2.58 5.68 17.62
C THR A 126 -2.78 7.19 17.62
N SER A 127 -4.03 7.62 17.52
CA SER A 127 -4.43 9.02 17.68
C SER A 127 -5.35 9.14 18.89
N SER A 128 -5.16 10.21 19.65
CA SER A 128 -6.04 10.59 20.76
C SER A 128 -6.54 12.01 20.53
N VAL A 129 -7.85 12.21 20.69
CA VAL A 129 -8.50 13.52 20.55
C VAL A 129 -9.28 13.79 21.82
N ASN A 130 -9.04 14.95 22.43
CA ASN A 130 -9.77 15.42 23.60
C ASN A 130 -10.48 16.74 23.28
N PRO A 131 -11.82 16.71 23.05
CA PRO A 131 -12.62 17.91 22.84
C PRO A 131 -13.05 18.53 24.17
N TYR A 132 -12.91 19.84 24.29
CA TYR A 132 -13.47 20.61 25.42
C TYR A 132 -14.63 21.46 24.91
N ASN A 133 -15.82 21.21 25.44
CA ASN A 133 -17.00 22.05 25.26
C ASN A 133 -17.04 23.05 26.42
N LEU A 134 -16.84 24.34 26.13
CA LEU A 134 -17.12 25.43 27.07
C LEU A 134 -18.60 25.77 27.07
#